data_AF-A0AAE6CF89-F1
#
_entry.id   AF-A0AAE6CF89-F1
#
_cell.length_a   1.000
_cell.length_b   1.000
_cell.length_c   1.000
_cell.angle_alpha   90.00
_cell.angle_beta   90.00
_cell.angle_gamma   90.00
#
_symmetry.space_group_name_H-M   'P 1'
#
loop_
_entity.id
_entity.type
_entity.pdbx_description
1 polymer ?
#
loop_
_entity_poly.entity_id
_entity_poly.type
_entity_poly.pdbx_seq_one_letter_code
_entity_poly.pdbx_strand_id
1 'polypeptide(L)'
;MRKLAVVFLLLPGMAEAGIYKCTDASGNMTFSDRPCPGQKQEQIKKDAAPVATDDEGSASGEALGSDFCSKSISNGKDWLSSMRDVARKNLNSGHMTQAQYDEGMPELKRIEGKLTQRECSQAQGKQRQFFECLNDASNHIAQCMSTYRPY
;
A
#
# COMPACT_ATOMS: atom_id res chain seq x y z
N MET A 1 -24.78 56.67 32.63
CA MET A 1 -25.13 56.28 31.24
C MET A 1 -23.86 56.09 30.42
N ARG A 2 -23.94 55.28 29.35
CA ARG A 2 -22.88 54.83 28.41
C ARG A 2 -22.05 53.61 28.83
N LYS A 3 -22.66 52.43 28.65
CA LYS A 3 -21.92 51.19 28.36
C LYS A 3 -21.62 51.18 26.85
N LEU A 4 -20.35 51.32 26.47
CA LEU A 4 -19.88 51.07 25.11
C LEU A 4 -19.81 49.55 24.91
N ALA A 5 -20.67 49.03 24.05
CA ALA A 5 -20.70 47.63 23.65
C ALA A 5 -19.52 47.35 22.71
N VAL A 6 -18.63 46.46 23.13
CA VAL A 6 -17.61 45.85 22.27
C VAL A 6 -18.30 44.81 21.40
N VAL A 7 -18.45 45.10 20.11
CA VAL A 7 -18.90 44.14 19.10
C VAL A 7 -17.72 43.22 18.78
N PHE A 8 -17.74 42.02 19.35
CA PHE A 8 -16.85 40.93 18.96
C PHE A 8 -17.33 40.40 17.60
N LEU A 9 -16.60 40.75 16.54
CA LEU A 9 -16.75 40.15 15.23
C LEU A 9 -16.41 38.65 15.33
N LEU A 10 -17.43 37.81 15.17
CA LEU A 10 -17.31 36.36 14.99
C LEU A 10 -16.58 36.10 13.67
N LEU A 11 -15.32 35.65 13.77
CA LEU A 11 -14.61 35.01 12.67
C LEU A 11 -15.17 33.59 12.48
N PRO A 12 -15.57 33.19 11.25
CA PRO A 12 -15.85 31.79 10.95
C PRO A 12 -14.55 30.99 11.07
N GLY A 13 -14.60 29.94 11.90
CA GLY A 13 -13.47 29.03 12.11
C GLY A 13 -12.99 28.47 10.78
N MET A 14 -11.69 28.64 10.53
CA MET A 14 -11.01 27.98 9.43
C MET A 14 -11.02 26.47 9.74
N ALA A 15 -11.76 25.71 8.95
CA ALA A 15 -11.67 24.25 8.97
C ALA A 15 -10.30 23.86 8.40
N GLU A 16 -9.35 23.52 9.28
CA GLU A 16 -8.13 22.83 8.88
C GLU A 16 -8.54 21.45 8.35
N ALA A 17 -8.20 21.18 7.08
CA ALA A 17 -8.47 19.92 6.42
C ALA A 17 -7.59 18.80 7.00
N GLY A 18 -8.02 18.25 8.13
CA GLY A 18 -7.49 17.04 8.75
C GLY A 18 -8.58 15.97 8.81
N ILE A 19 -8.23 14.71 8.51
CA ILE A 19 -9.12 13.57 8.70
C ILE A 19 -9.22 13.29 10.20
N TYR A 20 -10.42 13.33 10.76
CA TYR A 20 -10.68 13.01 12.17
C TYR A 20 -10.94 11.52 12.33
N LYS A 21 -10.31 10.90 13.33
CA LYS A 21 -10.59 9.52 13.75
C LYS A 21 -11.61 9.54 14.89
N CYS A 22 -12.82 9.05 14.63
CA CYS A 22 -13.93 9.02 15.57
C CYS A 22 -14.14 7.60 16.08
N THR A 23 -14.13 7.41 17.40
CA THR A 23 -14.49 6.13 18.04
C THR A 23 -15.90 6.24 18.59
N ASP A 24 -16.81 5.35 18.22
CA ASP A 24 -18.16 5.32 18.76
C ASP A 24 -18.25 4.56 20.10
N ALA A 25 -19.42 4.57 20.73
CA ALA A 25 -19.66 3.92 22.02
C ALA A 25 -19.51 2.38 21.97
N SER A 26 -19.48 1.79 20.79
CA SER A 26 -19.25 0.36 20.56
C SER A 26 -17.77 0.05 20.33
N GLY A 27 -16.89 1.06 20.34
CA GLY A 27 -15.45 0.90 20.09
C GLY A 27 -15.07 0.89 18.61
N ASN A 28 -16.02 1.13 17.69
CA ASN A 28 -15.71 1.16 16.26
C ASN A 28 -15.13 2.52 15.86
N MET A 29 -14.08 2.47 15.05
CA MET A 29 -13.37 3.66 14.58
C MET A 29 -13.82 4.00 13.15
N THR A 30 -14.24 5.25 12.93
CA THR A 30 -14.62 5.79 11.63
C THR A 30 -13.80 7.05 11.34
N PHE A 31 -13.52 7.30 10.07
CA PHE A 31 -12.75 8.48 9.64
C PHE A 31 -13.69 9.49 8.98
N SER A 32 -13.60 10.75 9.39
CA SER A 32 -14.52 11.80 8.97
C SER A 32 -13.76 13.07 8.61
N ASP A 33 -14.16 13.73 7.52
CA ASP A 33 -13.69 15.07 7.14
C ASP A 33 -14.27 16.17 8.05
N ARG A 34 -15.13 15.79 9.00
CA ARG A 34 -15.78 16.66 9.97
C ARG A 34 -15.45 16.22 11.40
N PRO A 35 -15.29 17.18 12.35
CA PRO A 35 -15.01 16.87 13.74
C PRO A 35 -16.05 15.93 14.37
N CYS A 36 -15.59 14.97 15.17
CA CYS A 36 -16.47 14.00 15.81
C CYS A 36 -17.40 14.70 16.82
N PRO A 37 -18.73 14.46 16.77
CA PRO A 37 -19.66 15.06 17.71
C PRO A 37 -19.47 14.48 19.12
N GLY A 38 -19.09 15.33 20.08
CA GLY A 38 -19.18 15.04 21.51
C GLY A 38 -18.04 14.21 22.15
N GLN A 39 -16.84 14.12 21.56
CA GLN A 39 -15.71 13.38 22.16
C GLN A 39 -14.38 14.15 22.07
N LYS A 40 -13.44 13.83 22.99
CA LYS A 40 -12.07 14.39 23.02
C LYS A 40 -11.35 14.05 21.71
N GLN A 41 -10.90 15.09 21.03
CA GLN A 41 -10.27 15.02 19.70
C GLN A 41 -8.77 14.80 19.85
N GLU A 42 -8.23 13.77 19.19
CA GLU A 42 -6.79 13.67 18.96
C GLU A 42 -6.53 13.97 17.48
N GLN A 43 -5.89 15.11 17.22
CA GLN A 43 -5.48 15.50 15.87
C GLN A 43 -4.24 14.71 15.50
N ILE A 44 -4.31 13.89 14.45
CA ILE A 44 -3.13 13.21 13.92
C ILE A 44 -2.31 14.25 13.15
N LYS A 45 -1.34 14.89 13.84
CA LYS A 45 -0.31 15.67 13.17
C LYS A 45 0.58 14.73 12.37
N LYS A 46 0.70 15.02 11.07
CA LYS A 46 1.57 14.31 10.13
C LYS A 46 3.04 14.63 10.42
N ASP A 47 3.66 14.05 11.45
CA ASP A 47 5.11 14.07 11.58
C ASP A 47 5.62 12.86 12.41
N ALA A 48 6.64 12.22 11.85
CA ALA A 48 7.63 11.32 12.46
C ALA A 48 7.36 9.79 12.57
N ALA A 49 8.11 9.08 11.71
CA ALA A 49 8.88 7.83 11.92
C ALA A 49 8.17 6.54 12.40
N PRO A 50 8.34 5.40 11.69
CA PRO A 50 7.86 4.13 12.20
C PRO A 50 8.88 3.54 13.19
N VAL A 51 8.51 3.52 14.46
CA VAL A 51 9.05 2.59 15.46
C VAL A 51 8.45 1.22 15.17
N ALA A 52 9.32 0.22 15.11
CA ALA A 52 8.96 -1.19 14.96
C ALA A 52 8.06 -1.65 16.11
N THR A 53 7.01 -2.38 15.77
CA THR A 53 6.44 -3.41 16.63
C THR A 53 6.07 -4.59 15.77
N ASP A 54 6.73 -5.71 16.04
CA ASP A 54 6.31 -7.05 15.68
C ASP A 54 4.91 -7.31 16.25
N ASP A 55 4.00 -7.85 15.43
CA ASP A 55 2.89 -8.65 15.95
C ASP A 55 2.48 -9.69 14.91
N GLU A 56 2.78 -10.95 15.24
CA GLU A 56 2.32 -12.12 14.53
C GLU A 56 0.82 -12.33 14.76
N GLY A 57 0.05 -12.33 13.68
CA GLY A 57 -1.11 -13.19 13.54
C GLY A 57 -2.42 -12.71 14.16
N SER A 58 -3.20 -11.94 13.39
CA SER A 58 -4.63 -12.20 13.32
C SER A 58 -5.25 -11.66 12.04
N ALA A 59 -5.91 -12.56 11.31
CA ALA A 59 -6.65 -12.27 10.10
C ALA A 59 -7.85 -11.34 10.40
N SER A 60 -7.66 -10.04 10.19
CA SER A 60 -8.75 -9.10 9.88
C SER A 60 -8.15 -7.96 9.04
N GLY A 61 -8.67 -7.81 7.82
CA GLY A 61 -7.99 -7.12 6.72
C GLY A 61 -8.04 -5.60 6.81
N GLU A 62 -6.99 -4.99 7.36
CA GLU A 62 -6.65 -3.61 6.98
C GLU A 62 -6.03 -3.61 5.58
N ALA A 63 -6.52 -2.72 4.71
CA ALA A 63 -5.99 -2.53 3.37
C ALA A 63 -4.49 -2.23 3.43
N LEU A 64 -3.70 -2.86 2.55
CA LEU A 64 -2.27 -2.57 2.47
C LEU A 64 -2.07 -1.11 2.05
N GLY A 65 -1.23 -0.38 2.80
CA GLY A 65 -0.99 1.03 2.59
C GLY A 65 -0.37 1.36 1.22
N SER A 66 -0.62 2.58 0.73
CA SER A 66 -0.21 2.98 -0.62
C SER A 66 1.31 2.87 -0.86
N ASP A 67 2.11 3.28 0.13
CA ASP A 67 3.58 3.27 0.05
C ASP A 67 4.13 1.84 0.06
N PHE A 68 3.57 0.99 0.92
CA PHE A 68 3.86 -0.45 0.93
C PHE A 68 3.59 -1.07 -0.44
N CYS A 69 2.41 -0.81 -1.01
CA CYS A 69 2.06 -1.35 -2.31
C CYS A 69 2.97 -0.83 -3.42
N SER A 70 3.31 0.45 -3.40
CA SER A 70 4.23 1.04 -4.37
C SER A 70 5.60 0.36 -4.32
N LYS A 71 6.15 0.15 -3.11
CA LYS A 71 7.44 -0.54 -2.91
C LYS A 71 7.39 -2.00 -3.37
N SER A 72 6.38 -2.75 -2.92
CA SER A 72 6.20 -4.16 -3.28
C SER A 72 6.04 -4.36 -4.79
N ILE A 73 5.24 -3.51 -5.44
CA ILE A 73 5.06 -3.52 -6.90
C ILE A 73 6.36 -3.16 -7.62
N SER A 74 7.10 -2.16 -7.15
CA SER A 74 8.39 -1.78 -7.73
C SER A 74 9.36 -2.96 -7.68
N ASN A 75 9.57 -3.55 -6.51
CA ASN A 75 10.45 -4.71 -6.34
C ASN A 75 10.08 -5.86 -7.29
N GLY A 76 8.78 -6.19 -7.39
CA GLY A 76 8.32 -7.21 -8.32
C GLY A 76 8.60 -6.86 -9.80
N LYS A 77 8.36 -5.60 -10.20
CA LYS A 77 8.61 -5.13 -11.58
C LYS A 77 10.09 -5.05 -11.94
N ASP A 78 10.94 -4.63 -11.01
CA ASP A 78 12.39 -4.56 -11.19
C ASP A 78 12.97 -5.96 -11.42
N TRP A 79 12.46 -6.95 -10.68
CA TRP A 79 12.85 -8.33 -10.90
C TRP A 79 12.36 -8.87 -12.24
N LEU A 80 11.10 -8.61 -12.63
CA LEU A 80 10.59 -9.00 -13.95
C LEU A 80 11.39 -8.33 -15.09
N SER A 81 11.79 -7.07 -14.91
CA SER A 81 12.70 -6.40 -15.84
C SER A 81 14.04 -7.12 -15.95
N SER A 82 14.62 -7.49 -14.81
CA SER A 82 15.88 -8.25 -14.76
C SER A 82 15.76 -9.60 -15.47
N MET A 83 14.64 -10.32 -15.29
CA MET A 83 14.36 -11.55 -16.03
C MET A 83 14.30 -11.33 -17.54
N ARG A 84 13.58 -10.31 -17.99
CA ARG A 84 13.49 -9.99 -19.42
C ARG A 84 14.87 -9.65 -19.98
N ASP A 85 15.68 -8.90 -19.24
CA ASP A 85 17.05 -8.55 -19.64
C ASP A 85 17.94 -9.79 -19.76
N VAL A 86 17.87 -10.73 -18.81
CA VAL A 86 18.59 -12.00 -18.86
C VAL A 86 18.09 -12.86 -20.03
N ALA A 87 16.78 -12.97 -20.24
CA ALA A 87 16.21 -13.72 -21.36
C ALA A 87 16.70 -13.16 -22.71
N ARG A 88 16.71 -11.83 -22.89
CA ARG A 88 17.26 -11.19 -24.09
C ARG A 88 18.75 -11.48 -24.28
N LYS A 89 19.54 -11.40 -23.21
CA LYS A 89 20.97 -11.75 -23.26
C LYS A 89 21.18 -13.21 -23.66
N ASN A 90 20.38 -14.12 -23.12
CA ASN A 90 20.45 -15.55 -23.44
C ASN A 90 20.03 -15.84 -24.89
N LEU A 91 19.01 -15.14 -25.40
CA LEU A 91 18.63 -15.20 -26.80
C LEU A 91 19.78 -14.73 -27.71
N ASN A 92 20.35 -13.55 -27.41
CA ASN A 92 21.41 -12.95 -28.22
C ASN A 92 22.73 -13.75 -28.19
N SER A 93 23.00 -14.46 -27.10
CA SER A 93 24.20 -15.31 -26.93
C SER A 93 23.99 -16.75 -27.38
N GLY A 94 22.79 -17.12 -27.82
CA GLY A 94 22.46 -18.49 -28.27
C GLY A 94 22.20 -19.49 -27.15
N HIS A 95 22.15 -19.06 -25.89
CA HIS A 95 21.78 -19.90 -24.73
C HIS A 95 20.25 -20.12 -24.59
N MET A 96 19.45 -19.45 -25.42
CA MET A 96 17.99 -19.60 -25.50
C MET A 96 17.56 -19.49 -26.96
N THR A 97 16.61 -20.32 -27.41
CA THR A 97 16.05 -20.22 -28.76
C THR A 97 14.96 -19.14 -28.82
N GLN A 98 14.66 -18.64 -30.03
CA GLN A 98 13.56 -17.70 -30.24
C GLN A 98 12.23 -18.27 -29.73
N ALA A 99 11.95 -19.55 -29.97
CA ALA A 99 10.74 -20.20 -29.50
C ALA A 99 10.62 -20.22 -27.96
N GLN A 100 11.73 -20.51 -27.26
CA GLN A 100 11.75 -20.47 -25.79
C GLN A 100 11.56 -19.05 -25.23
N TYR A 101 12.14 -18.06 -25.91
CA TYR A 101 11.95 -16.65 -25.54
C TYR A 101 10.48 -16.25 -25.71
N ASP A 102 9.90 -16.54 -26.87
CA ASP A 102 8.52 -16.19 -27.22
C ASP A 102 7.48 -16.92 -26.35
N GLU A 103 7.77 -18.14 -25.92
CA GLU A 103 6.94 -18.90 -24.98
C GLU A 103 6.97 -18.29 -23.56
N GLY A 104 8.13 -17.81 -23.10
CA GLY A 104 8.30 -17.28 -21.74
C GLY A 104 7.79 -15.85 -21.53
N MET A 105 7.88 -14.98 -22.55
CA MET A 105 7.52 -13.57 -22.41
C MET A 105 6.05 -13.30 -22.03
N PRO A 106 5.05 -14.04 -22.57
CA PRO A 106 3.66 -13.87 -22.18
C PRO A 106 3.41 -14.07 -20.68
N GLU A 107 4.11 -15.01 -20.06
CA GLU A 107 3.95 -15.29 -18.62
C GLU A 107 4.50 -14.13 -17.77
N LEU A 108 5.67 -13.59 -18.14
CA LEU A 108 6.23 -12.41 -17.46
C LEU A 108 5.28 -11.21 -17.58
N LYS A 109 4.65 -11.02 -18.74
CA LYS A 109 3.66 -9.97 -18.96
C LYS A 109 2.38 -10.21 -18.15
N ARG A 110 1.94 -11.46 -18.01
CA ARG A 110 0.78 -11.84 -17.20
C ARG A 110 1.02 -11.50 -15.73
N ILE A 111 2.19 -11.87 -15.20
CA ILE A 111 2.59 -11.57 -13.81
C ILE A 111 2.66 -10.05 -13.60
N GLU A 112 3.31 -9.32 -14.52
CA GLU A 112 3.39 -7.85 -14.45
C GLU A 112 2.01 -7.19 -14.40
N GLY A 113 1.04 -7.69 -15.18
CA GLY A 113 -0.34 -7.20 -15.18
C GLY A 113 -1.07 -7.37 -13.85
N LYS A 114 -0.57 -8.22 -12.95
CA LYS A 114 -1.09 -8.41 -11.59
C LYS A 114 -0.40 -7.54 -10.54
N LEU A 115 0.75 -6.95 -10.85
CA LEU A 115 1.48 -6.04 -9.97
C LEU A 115 0.90 -4.63 -10.07
N THR A 116 -0.29 -4.44 -9.49
CA THR A 116 -1.02 -3.16 -9.52
C THR A 116 -1.42 -2.70 -8.12
N GLN A 117 -1.61 -1.39 -7.97
CA GLN A 117 -2.03 -0.78 -6.71
C GLN A 117 -3.35 -1.36 -6.20
N ARG A 118 -4.29 -1.63 -7.12
CA ARG A 118 -5.60 -2.20 -6.79
C ARG A 118 -5.46 -3.62 -6.25
N GLU A 119 -4.73 -4.47 -6.96
CA GLU A 119 -4.50 -5.86 -6.56
C GLU A 119 -3.79 -5.93 -5.22
N CYS A 120 -2.78 -5.07 -4.97
CA CYS A 120 -2.07 -5.03 -3.71
C CYS A 120 -2.94 -4.51 -2.55
N SER A 121 -3.57 -3.34 -2.70
CA SER A 121 -4.35 -2.72 -1.62
C SER A 121 -5.55 -3.56 -1.18
N GLN A 122 -6.11 -4.34 -2.10
CA GLN A 122 -7.25 -5.23 -1.86
C GLN A 122 -6.84 -6.68 -1.58
N ALA A 123 -5.54 -6.98 -1.58
CA ALA A 123 -5.04 -8.34 -1.45
C ALA A 123 -5.45 -8.96 -0.12
N GLN A 124 -5.85 -10.24 -0.18
CA GLN A 124 -6.17 -11.04 0.99
C GLN A 124 -5.49 -12.41 0.91
N GLY A 125 -5.37 -13.08 2.06
CA GLY A 125 -4.78 -14.42 2.14
C GLY A 125 -3.43 -14.52 1.43
N LYS A 126 -3.31 -15.49 0.53
CA LYS A 126 -2.08 -15.76 -0.24
C LYS A 126 -1.64 -14.61 -1.14
N GLN A 127 -2.58 -13.84 -1.67
CA GLN A 127 -2.24 -12.67 -2.48
C GLN A 127 -1.61 -11.57 -1.61
N ARG A 128 -2.12 -11.37 -0.40
CA ARG A 128 -1.54 -10.43 0.56
C ARG A 128 -0.11 -10.84 0.93
N GLN A 129 0.06 -12.11 1.30
CA GLN A 129 1.37 -12.66 1.67
C GLN A 129 2.39 -12.59 0.54
N PHE A 130 1.94 -12.74 -0.71
CA PHE A 130 2.78 -12.52 -1.88
C PHE A 130 3.29 -11.07 -1.96
N PHE A 131 2.43 -10.06 -1.77
CA PHE A 131 2.85 -8.67 -1.74
C PHE A 131 3.72 -8.32 -0.51
N GLU A 132 3.47 -8.94 0.64
CA GLU A 132 4.34 -8.84 1.83
C GLU A 132 5.73 -9.40 1.57
N CYS A 133 5.83 -10.57 0.95
CA CYS A 133 7.10 -11.15 0.53
C CYS A 133 7.87 -10.23 -0.43
N LEU A 134 7.18 -9.65 -1.42
CA LEU A 134 7.77 -8.72 -2.37
C LEU A 134 8.19 -7.37 -1.77
N ASN A 135 7.67 -7.00 -0.60
CA ASN A 135 8.02 -5.73 0.03
C ASN A 135 9.46 -5.72 0.60
N ASP A 136 10.10 -6.88 0.71
CA ASP A 136 11.52 -7.04 0.94
C ASP A 136 12.25 -7.23 -0.40
N ALA A 137 13.20 -6.35 -0.69
CA ALA A 137 13.96 -6.37 -1.94
C ALA A 137 14.95 -7.54 -2.05
N SER A 138 15.26 -8.22 -0.94
CA SER A 138 16.07 -9.44 -0.96
C SER A 138 15.30 -10.67 -1.47
N ASN A 139 13.97 -10.61 -1.49
CA ASN A 139 13.14 -11.70 -1.98
C ASN A 139 12.98 -11.65 -3.50
N HIS A 140 13.07 -12.82 -4.13
CA HIS A 140 12.83 -12.99 -5.56
C HIS A 140 11.34 -13.23 -5.82
N ILE A 141 10.73 -12.54 -6.79
CA ILE A 141 9.30 -12.76 -7.13
C ILE A 141 9.01 -14.21 -7.52
N ALA A 142 9.94 -14.93 -8.16
CA ALA A 142 9.77 -16.37 -8.42
C ALA A 142 9.65 -17.19 -7.12
N GLN A 143 10.42 -16.84 -6.09
CA GLN A 143 10.33 -17.48 -4.78
C GLN A 143 9.02 -17.13 -4.10
N CYS A 144 8.64 -15.84 -4.04
CA CYS A 144 7.37 -15.42 -3.48
C CYS A 144 6.17 -16.08 -4.18
N MET A 145 6.22 -16.15 -5.52
CA MET A 145 5.20 -16.81 -6.34
C MET A 145 5.10 -18.30 -6.04
N SER A 146 6.23 -19.00 -5.94
CA SER A 146 6.28 -20.43 -5.63
C SER A 146 5.77 -20.74 -4.22
N THR A 147 6.14 -19.91 -3.23
CA THR A 147 5.72 -20.05 -1.84
C THR A 147 4.22 -19.84 -1.70
N TYR A 148 3.70 -18.70 -2.17
CA TYR A 148 2.34 -18.27 -1.83
C TYR A 148 1.30 -18.68 -2.87
N ARG A 149 1.68 -18.88 -4.14
CA ARG A 149 0.77 -19.21 -5.27
C ARG A 149 -0.49 -18.31 -5.23
N PRO A 150 -0.31 -16.99 -5.41
CA PRO A 150 -1.39 -16.01 -5.25
C PRO A 150 -2.46 -16.07 -6.35
N TYR A 151 -2.24 -16.84 -7.42
CA TYR A 151 -3.11 -16.99 -8.59
C TYR A 151 -3.24 -18.46 -9.02
#